data_AF-A0A9E5J828-F1
#
_entry.id   AF-A0A9E5J828-F1
#
_cell.length_a   1.000
_cell.length_b   1.000
_cell.length_c   1.000
_cell.angle_alpha   90.00
_cell.angle_beta   90.00
_cell.angle_gamma   90.00
#
_symmetry.space_group_name_H-M   'P 1'
#
loop_
_entity.id
_entity.type
_entity.pdbx_description
1 polymer ?
#
loop_
_entity_poly.entity_id
_entity_poly.type
_entity_poly.pdbx_seq_one_letter_code
_entity_poly.pdbx_strand_id
1 'polypeptide(L)' 'TPCEDPPGPREGSFGTLNLAYLRDPIGNKICVLHRPVKPS' A
#
# COMPACT_ATOMS: atom_id res chain seq x y z
N THR A 1 -18.02 5.37 -3.77
CA THR A 1 -17.14 5.04 -2.63
C THR A 1 -15.90 4.39 -3.18
N PRO A 2 -14.68 4.84 -2.87
CA PRO A 2 -13.48 4.11 -3.27
C PRO A 2 -13.57 2.68 -2.72
N CYS A 3 -13.27 1.67 -3.55
CA CYS A 3 -13.32 0.26 -3.14
C CYS A 3 -12.21 -0.13 -2.15
N GLU A 4 -11.28 0.77 -1.85
CA GLU A 4 -10.08 0.50 -1.04
C GLU A 4 -9.92 1.57 0.03
N ASP A 5 -9.43 1.16 1.21
CA ASP A 5 -9.08 2.10 2.27
C ASP A 5 -7.95 3.03 1.81
N PRO A 6 -7.89 4.26 2.36
CA PRO A 6 -6.81 5.19 2.07
C PRO A 6 -5.42 4.56 2.24
N PRO A 7 -4.42 5.08 1.50
CA PRO A 7 -3.05 4.61 1.63
C PRO A 7 -2.55 4.76 3.06
N GLY A 8 -1.80 3.78 3.58
CA GLY A 8 -1.29 3.84 4.94
C GLY A 8 -0.79 2.50 5.51
N PRO A 9 -0.36 2.51 6.79
CA PRO A 9 0.10 1.32 7.48
C PRO A 9 -1.04 0.34 7.70
N ARG A 10 -0.82 -0.91 7.34
CA ARG A 10 -1.69 -2.06 7.62
C ARG A 10 -0.94 -3.02 8.49
N GLU A 11 -1.53 -3.37 9.63
CA GLU A 11 -1.00 -4.42 10.50
C GLU A 11 -1.52 -5.77 10.06
N GLY A 12 -0.63 -6.75 9.99
CA GLY A 12 -0.99 -8.13 9.67
C GLY A 12 0.07 -9.10 10.18
N SER A 13 -0.16 -10.39 9.95
CA SER A 13 0.73 -11.47 10.41
C SER A 13 2.18 -11.34 9.90
N PHE A 14 2.38 -10.60 8.80
CA PHE A 14 3.68 -10.35 8.19
C PHE A 14 4.37 -9.06 8.68
N GLY A 15 3.83 -8.40 9.71
CA GLY A 15 4.28 -7.09 10.20
C GLY A 15 3.58 -5.92 9.52
N THR A 16 4.07 -4.71 9.77
CA THR A 16 3.52 -3.48 9.18
C THR A 16 3.79 -3.43 7.68
N LEU A 17 2.73 -3.24 6.90
CA LEU A 17 2.78 -3.10 5.44
C LEU A 17 2.17 -1.75 5.06
N ASN A 18 2.88 -0.92 4.30
CA ASN A 18 2.30 0.29 3.73
C ASN A 18 1.78 -0.02 2.34
N LEU A 19 0.47 0.15 2.12
CA LEU A 19 -0.17 -0.11 0.82
C LEU A 19 -0.67 1.21 0.23
N ALA A 20 -0.37 1.45 -1.05
CA ALA A 20 -0.85 2.62 -1.78
C ALA A 20 -1.33 2.26 -3.19
N TYR A 21 -2.29 3.04 -3.68
CA TYR A 21 -2.83 2.90 -5.03
C TYR A 21 -2.65 4.20 -5.79
N LEU A 22 -2.09 4.11 -6.99
CA LEU A 22 -1.80 5.24 -7.86
C LEU A 22 -2.48 5.02 -9.21
N ARG A 23 -2.74 6.12 -9.92
CA ARG A 23 -3.11 6.10 -11.33
C ARG A 23 -1.94 6.66 -12.12
N ASP A 24 -1.51 5.95 -13.15
CA ASP A 24 -0.54 6.51 -14.10
C ASP A 24 -1.22 7.55 -15.03
N PRO A 25 -0.47 8.29 -15.85
CA PRO A 25 -1.03 9.29 -16.77
C PRO A 25 -1.99 8.74 -17.83
N ILE A 26 -2.02 7.42 -18.04
CA ILE A 26 -2.91 6.75 -19.00
C ILE A 26 -4.04 5.96 -18.31
N GLY A 27 -4.17 6.08 -16.99
CA GLY A 27 -5.27 5.54 -16.20
C GLY A 27 -5.08 4.14 -15.62
N ASN A 28 -3.90 3.50 -15.76
CA ASN A 28 -3.65 2.20 -15.16
C ASN A 28 -3.64 2.29 -13.63
N LYS A 29 -4.23 1.28 -12.98
CA LYS A 29 -4.21 1.16 -11.52
C LYS A 29 -2.92 0.48 -11.10
N ILE A 30 -2.06 1.21 -10.40
CA ILE A 30 -0.80 0.69 -9.86
C ILE A 30 -0.98 0.44 -8.36
N CYS A 31 -0.59 -0.74 -7.91
CA CYS A 31 -0.53 -1.11 -6.51
C CYS A 31 0.94 -1.07 -6.05
N VAL A 32 1.20 -0.34 -4.96
CA VAL A 32 2.54 -0.19 -4.39
C VAL A 32 2.53 -0.69 -2.94
N LEU A 33 3.56 -1.48 -2.61
CA LEU A 33 3.74 -2.07 -1.30
C LEU A 33 5.12 -1.72 -0.75
N HIS A 34 5.17 -1.06 0.41
CA HIS A 34 6.40 -0.76 1.14
C HIS A 34 6.44 -1.56 2.45
N ARG A 35 7.45 -2.42 2.57
CA ARG A 35 7.80 -3.18 3.77
C ARG A 35 8.94 -2.46 4.50
N PRO A 36 8.68 -1.78 5.64
CA PRO A 36 9.76 -1.26 6.46
C PRO A 36 10.62 -2.43 6.93
N VAL A 37 11.94 -2.26 6.86
CA VAL A 37 12.89 -3.24 7.39
C VAL A 37 12.68 -3.31 8.90
N LYS A 38 12.45 -4.51 9.45
CA LYS A 38 12.42 -4.67 10.91
C LYS A 38 13.81 -4.32 11.45
N PRO A 39 13.94 -3.45 12.47
CA PRO A 39 15.21 -3.28 13.14
C PRO A 39 15.61 -4.64 13.73
N SER A 40 16.84 -5.05 13.42
CA SER A 40 17.48 -6.28 13.91
C SER A 40 17.72 -6.25 15.41
#